data_AF-A0A3R8X3K2-F1
#
_entry.id   AF-A0A3R8X3K2-F1
#
_cell.length_a   1.000
_cell.length_b   1.000
_cell.length_c   1.000
_cell.angle_alpha   90.00
_cell.angle_beta   90.00
_cell.angle_gamma   90.00
#
_symmetry.space_group_name_H-M   'P 1'
#
loop_
_entity.id
_entity.type
_entity.pdbx_description
1 polymer ?
#
loop_
_entity_poly.entity_id
_entity_poly.type
_entity_poly.pdbx_seq_one_letter_code
_entity_poly.pdbx_strand_id
1 'polypeptide(L)'
;MINLTPWLNAPAWYIAFSGGLDSTVLLHWLADYARIHATPPLHAIHIHHGLQPAADVWPGHCTAVCERLGIELTVIHVQVPAGASLEQAARDARYAAFETVLGAGDVLFTGQHCDDQAETLLFRLLRGAGLRGLAAMPQQRPLGRGRVVRPLLNVSRAQLHEYAQTHGLIWAEDPSNADTAFARNFLRAEVFPLLQQRWPKASQVLARGAEHLGEALGLLDELAQADLAVAREGAPAMWSGIDSLDLASLVALSPARQRNALQYWLSLRTRLPDTRHWAGWAALRDAAVDSQPAWQLTDGKLERSHGRIWWLCGDWLQPVGGTLRWEMPGSPLPLPGNGSVSLQGAPLGDLRIAYRQGGEVLDIPGRGKRDLKRLLNELHVPHFVRPRLPLLYRGERLLAVANLPRLAQADCQLHWQPPTNAQGLS
;
A
#
# COMPACT_ATOMS: atom_id res chain seq x y z
N MET A 1 -4.80 -32.58 -0.34
CA MET A 1 -4.21 -32.00 -1.56
C MET A 1 -4.63 -30.55 -1.66
N ILE A 2 -3.73 -29.68 -2.12
CA ILE A 2 -3.94 -28.24 -2.26
C ILE A 2 -4.91 -27.99 -3.41
N ASN A 3 -5.90 -27.11 -3.22
CA ASN A 3 -6.85 -26.74 -4.27
C ASN A 3 -6.32 -25.56 -5.10
N LEU A 4 -5.98 -25.77 -6.38
CA LEU A 4 -5.55 -24.72 -7.32
C LEU A 4 -6.67 -24.12 -8.16
N THR A 5 -7.88 -24.70 -8.11
CA THR A 5 -9.03 -24.27 -8.92
C THR A 5 -9.27 -22.76 -8.89
N PRO A 6 -9.11 -22.05 -7.74
CA PRO A 6 -9.30 -20.60 -7.69
C PRO A 6 -8.37 -19.78 -8.61
N TRP A 7 -7.26 -20.36 -9.08
CA TRP A 7 -6.21 -19.65 -9.82
C TRP A 7 -6.01 -20.14 -11.26
N LEU A 8 -6.86 -21.05 -11.76
CA LEU A 8 -6.76 -21.59 -13.13
C LEU A 8 -7.07 -20.55 -14.21
N ASN A 9 -7.78 -19.47 -13.88
CA ASN A 9 -8.13 -18.40 -14.82
C ASN A 9 -7.07 -17.28 -14.88
N ALA A 10 -5.93 -17.43 -14.22
CA ALA A 10 -4.84 -16.46 -14.29
C ALA A 10 -4.19 -16.47 -15.68
N PRO A 11 -3.67 -15.33 -16.18
CA PRO A 11 -2.97 -15.33 -17.47
C PRO A 11 -1.66 -16.14 -17.41
N ALA A 12 -0.89 -16.01 -16.34
CA ALA A 12 0.29 -16.82 -16.08
C ALA A 12 0.46 -17.17 -14.59
N TRP A 13 1.19 -18.27 -14.35
CA TRP A 13 1.63 -18.73 -13.05
C TRP A 13 3.13 -18.52 -12.90
N TYR A 14 3.53 -17.93 -11.79
CA TYR A 14 4.91 -17.75 -11.39
C TYR A 14 5.15 -18.44 -10.05
N ILE A 15 6.33 -19.00 -9.83
CA ILE A 15 6.75 -19.46 -8.50
C ILE A 15 8.01 -18.72 -8.04
N ALA A 16 7.98 -18.20 -6.81
CA ALA A 16 9.17 -17.71 -6.13
C ALA A 16 10.06 -18.89 -5.72
N PHE A 17 11.06 -19.18 -6.53
CA PHE A 17 11.89 -20.37 -6.40
C PHE A 17 13.26 -20.03 -5.79
N SER A 18 13.46 -20.39 -4.52
CA SER A 18 14.73 -20.16 -3.82
C SER A 18 15.72 -21.32 -3.96
N GLY A 19 15.27 -22.48 -4.42
CA GLY A 19 16.05 -23.73 -4.43
C GLY A 19 16.02 -24.50 -3.10
N GLY A 20 15.41 -23.93 -2.06
CA GLY A 20 15.18 -24.61 -0.79
C GLY A 20 13.99 -25.58 -0.82
N LEU A 21 13.94 -26.49 0.15
CA LEU A 21 12.94 -27.58 0.28
C LEU A 21 11.52 -27.14 -0.12
N ASP A 22 10.99 -26.11 0.52
CA ASP A 22 9.59 -25.72 0.39
C ASP A 22 9.26 -25.24 -1.04
N SER A 23 10.18 -24.49 -1.65
CA SER A 23 10.04 -23.99 -3.01
C SER A 23 10.23 -25.08 -4.06
N THR A 24 11.12 -26.06 -3.80
CA THR A 24 11.33 -27.22 -4.67
C THR A 24 10.12 -28.15 -4.68
N VAL A 25 9.55 -28.43 -3.51
CA VAL A 25 8.31 -29.21 -3.39
C VAL A 25 7.17 -28.52 -4.11
N LEU A 26 7.00 -27.21 -3.90
CA LEU A 26 5.95 -26.44 -4.56
C LEU A 26 6.12 -26.41 -6.08
N LEU A 27 7.34 -26.21 -6.59
CA LEU A 27 7.65 -26.21 -8.03
C LEU A 27 7.29 -27.56 -8.64
N HIS A 28 7.80 -28.65 -8.04
CA HIS A 28 7.55 -30.01 -8.51
C HIS A 28 6.05 -30.31 -8.56
N TRP A 29 5.33 -29.97 -7.49
CA TRP A 29 3.89 -30.23 -7.40
C TRP A 29 3.08 -29.42 -8.43
N LEU A 30 3.43 -28.13 -8.66
CA LEU A 30 2.79 -27.32 -9.70
C LEU A 30 3.07 -27.88 -11.11
N ALA A 31 4.31 -28.33 -11.38
CA ALA A 31 4.68 -28.94 -12.65
C ALA A 31 3.92 -30.27 -12.88
N ASP A 32 3.83 -31.13 -11.87
CA ASP A 32 3.02 -32.36 -11.91
C ASP A 32 1.56 -32.07 -12.21
N TYR A 33 0.99 -31.06 -11.55
CA TYR A 33 -0.39 -30.68 -11.74
C TYR A 33 -0.64 -30.17 -13.17
N ALA A 34 0.24 -29.32 -13.70
CA ALA A 34 0.19 -28.78 -15.06
C ALA A 34 0.37 -29.85 -16.15
N ARG A 35 1.00 -30.98 -15.84
CA ARG A 35 1.09 -32.13 -16.76
C ARG A 35 -0.25 -32.86 -16.95
N ILE A 36 -1.14 -32.78 -15.96
CA ILE A 36 -2.38 -33.56 -15.92
C ILE A 36 -3.61 -32.67 -16.20
N HIS A 37 -3.51 -31.37 -15.96
CA HIS A 37 -4.63 -30.43 -16.06
C HIS A 37 -4.29 -29.28 -17.02
N ALA A 38 -5.31 -28.71 -17.66
CA ALA A 38 -5.16 -27.44 -18.35
C ALA A 38 -4.91 -26.32 -17.32
N THR A 39 -3.70 -25.74 -17.34
CA THR A 39 -3.30 -24.65 -16.47
C THR A 39 -2.76 -23.48 -17.28
N PRO A 40 -2.66 -22.28 -16.67
CA PRO A 40 -1.82 -21.21 -17.17
C PRO A 40 -0.35 -21.67 -17.33
N PRO A 41 0.44 -20.99 -18.19
CA PRO A 41 1.86 -21.26 -18.30
C PRO A 41 2.57 -21.02 -16.97
N LEU A 42 3.45 -21.95 -16.58
CA LEU A 42 4.20 -21.93 -15.34
C LEU A 42 5.64 -21.48 -15.58
N HIS A 43 6.07 -20.44 -14.87
CA HIS A 43 7.44 -19.91 -14.87
C HIS A 43 8.01 -19.88 -13.46
N ALA A 44 9.32 -20.01 -13.31
CA ALA A 44 10.03 -19.87 -12.05
C ALA A 44 10.80 -18.55 -11.99
N ILE A 45 10.81 -17.90 -10.82
CA ILE A 45 11.59 -16.69 -10.57
C ILE A 45 12.53 -16.94 -9.38
N HIS A 46 13.83 -16.84 -9.62
CA HIS A 46 14.85 -16.84 -8.57
C HIS A 46 15.38 -15.42 -8.33
N ILE A 47 15.40 -14.99 -7.06
CA ILE A 47 15.93 -13.68 -6.67
C ILE A 47 17.30 -13.85 -6.03
N HIS A 48 18.33 -13.39 -6.71
CA HIS A 48 19.69 -13.35 -6.21
C HIS A 48 19.94 -12.02 -5.49
N HIS A 49 20.08 -12.07 -4.17
CA HIS A 49 20.19 -10.90 -3.30
C HIS A 49 21.65 -10.43 -3.09
N GLY A 50 22.63 -11.21 -3.55
CA GLY A 50 24.05 -10.82 -3.54
C GLY A 50 24.69 -10.69 -2.15
N LEU A 51 24.05 -11.21 -1.09
CA LEU A 51 24.54 -11.05 0.29
C LEU A 51 25.56 -12.10 0.72
N GLN A 52 25.64 -13.24 0.02
CA GLN A 52 26.53 -14.33 0.39
C GLN A 52 27.24 -14.90 -0.85
N PRO A 53 28.58 -15.09 -0.82
CA PRO A 53 29.32 -15.77 -1.88
C PRO A 53 28.87 -17.22 -2.09
N ALA A 54 28.36 -17.89 -1.05
CA ALA A 54 27.80 -19.24 -1.14
C ALA A 54 26.53 -19.31 -2.02
N ALA A 55 25.86 -18.17 -2.25
CA ALA A 55 24.68 -18.09 -3.10
C ALA A 55 25.02 -18.20 -4.60
N ASP A 56 26.28 -18.04 -5.01
CA ASP A 56 26.68 -18.10 -6.42
C ASP A 56 26.48 -19.49 -7.06
N VAL A 57 26.41 -20.55 -6.23
CA VAL A 57 26.14 -21.94 -6.68
C VAL A 57 24.63 -22.21 -6.82
N TRP A 58 23.78 -21.43 -6.15
CA TRP A 58 22.33 -21.66 -6.11
C TRP A 58 21.60 -21.39 -7.43
N PRO A 59 21.97 -20.39 -8.26
CA PRO A 59 21.44 -20.25 -9.61
C PRO A 59 21.63 -21.52 -10.44
N GLY A 60 22.82 -22.15 -10.37
CA GLY A 60 23.10 -23.40 -11.08
C GLY A 60 22.19 -24.55 -10.65
N HIS A 61 21.98 -24.72 -9.33
CA HIS A 61 21.03 -25.70 -8.81
C HIS A 61 19.60 -25.41 -9.28
N CYS A 62 19.16 -24.15 -9.20
CA CYS A 62 17.81 -23.77 -9.60
C CYS A 62 17.57 -24.00 -11.10
N THR A 63 18.55 -23.65 -11.94
CA THR A 63 18.50 -23.88 -13.39
C THR A 63 18.36 -25.37 -13.68
N ALA A 64 19.20 -26.23 -13.08
CA ALA A 64 19.14 -27.68 -13.30
C ALA A 64 17.80 -28.30 -12.89
N VAL A 65 17.20 -27.82 -11.79
CA VAL A 65 15.85 -28.27 -11.37
C VAL A 65 14.79 -27.85 -12.37
N CYS A 66 14.82 -26.59 -12.84
CA CYS A 66 13.84 -26.07 -13.78
C CYS A 66 13.96 -26.74 -15.17
N GLU A 67 15.17 -26.94 -15.68
CA GLU A 67 15.44 -27.65 -16.94
C GLU A 67 14.86 -29.08 -16.92
N ARG A 68 15.09 -29.82 -15.83
CA ARG A 68 14.55 -31.18 -15.66
C ARG A 68 13.03 -31.22 -15.64
N LEU A 69 12.38 -30.17 -15.16
CA LEU A 69 10.92 -30.05 -15.11
C LEU A 69 10.32 -29.40 -16.37
N GLY A 70 11.15 -28.92 -17.30
CA GLY A 70 10.70 -28.20 -18.50
C GLY A 70 10.08 -26.83 -18.18
N ILE A 71 10.54 -26.16 -17.12
CA ILE A 71 10.03 -24.88 -16.65
C ILE A 71 11.04 -23.77 -16.95
N GLU A 72 10.58 -22.64 -17.49
CA GLU A 72 11.43 -21.47 -17.71
C GLU A 72 11.81 -20.82 -16.38
N LEU A 73 13.11 -20.53 -16.19
CA LEU A 73 13.64 -19.85 -15.01
C LEU A 73 14.11 -18.43 -15.36
N THR A 74 13.56 -17.44 -14.68
CA THR A 74 14.07 -16.07 -14.67
C THR A 74 14.89 -15.83 -13.41
N VAL A 75 16.17 -15.44 -13.56
CA VAL A 75 17.03 -15.05 -12.43
C VAL A 75 17.16 -13.53 -12.39
N ILE A 76 16.73 -12.92 -11.30
CA ILE A 76 16.79 -11.46 -11.10
C ILE A 76 17.76 -11.14 -9.98
N HIS A 77 18.71 -10.28 -10.28
CA HIS A 77 19.68 -9.77 -9.32
C HIS A 77 19.13 -8.51 -8.69
N VAL A 78 19.06 -8.48 -7.36
CA VAL A 78 18.62 -7.31 -6.59
C VAL A 78 19.74 -6.79 -5.72
N GLN A 79 19.78 -5.47 -5.56
CA GLN A 79 20.67 -4.83 -4.60
C GLN A 79 19.90 -4.63 -3.29
N VAL A 80 20.44 -5.18 -2.20
CA VAL A 80 19.87 -4.98 -0.87
C VAL A 80 20.62 -3.84 -0.18
N PRO A 81 19.96 -2.70 0.10
CA PRO A 81 20.62 -1.59 0.77
C PRO A 81 21.04 -1.99 2.19
N ALA A 82 22.23 -1.59 2.60
CA ALA A 82 22.71 -1.78 3.96
C ALA A 82 21.85 -0.96 4.94
N GLY A 83 21.45 -1.58 6.06
CA GLY A 83 20.60 -0.92 7.05
C GLY A 83 20.31 -1.79 8.27
N ALA A 84 19.63 -1.20 9.25
CA ALA A 84 19.37 -1.80 10.56
C ALA A 84 18.56 -3.11 10.51
N SER A 85 17.88 -3.43 9.41
CA SER A 85 17.12 -4.66 9.25
C SER A 85 17.32 -5.26 7.86
N LEU A 86 18.46 -5.94 7.69
CA LEU A 86 18.84 -6.60 6.43
C LEU A 86 17.76 -7.58 5.92
N GLU A 87 17.11 -8.34 6.81
CA GLU A 87 16.02 -9.28 6.45
C GLU A 87 14.82 -8.54 5.82
N GLN A 88 14.47 -7.37 6.37
CA GLN A 88 13.37 -6.56 5.84
C GLN A 88 13.75 -5.93 4.50
N ALA A 89 14.96 -5.35 4.40
CA ALA A 89 15.44 -4.77 3.15
C ALA A 89 15.52 -5.81 2.01
N ALA A 90 16.02 -7.01 2.30
CA ALA A 90 16.07 -8.12 1.34
C ALA A 90 14.66 -8.58 0.95
N ARG A 91 13.73 -8.62 1.91
CA ARG A 91 12.32 -8.93 1.64
C ARG A 91 11.68 -7.90 0.73
N ASP A 92 11.89 -6.61 0.97
CA ASP A 92 11.31 -5.52 0.19
C ASP A 92 11.88 -5.51 -1.24
N ALA A 93 13.21 -5.63 -1.40
CA ALA A 93 13.86 -5.75 -2.70
C ALA A 93 13.34 -6.95 -3.51
N ARG A 94 13.14 -8.10 -2.86
CA ARG A 94 12.57 -9.30 -3.49
C ARG A 94 11.13 -9.06 -3.97
N TYR A 95 10.28 -8.45 -3.15
CA TYR A 95 8.89 -8.21 -3.55
C TYR A 95 8.80 -7.15 -4.66
N ALA A 96 9.63 -6.10 -4.63
CA ALA A 96 9.72 -5.13 -5.72
C ALA A 96 10.12 -5.81 -7.03
N ALA A 97 11.11 -6.71 -7.01
CA ALA A 97 11.49 -7.48 -8.21
C ALA A 97 10.33 -8.33 -8.74
N PHE A 98 9.55 -8.98 -7.87
CA PHE A 98 8.34 -9.70 -8.32
C PHE A 98 7.31 -8.76 -8.96
N GLU A 99 7.10 -7.57 -8.40
CA GLU A 99 6.16 -6.59 -8.96
C GLU A 99 6.53 -6.15 -10.37
N THR A 100 7.82 -6.06 -10.69
CA THR A 100 8.28 -5.73 -12.06
C THR A 100 8.02 -6.83 -13.09
N VAL A 101 7.88 -8.09 -12.66
CA VAL A 101 7.66 -9.23 -13.56
C VAL A 101 6.17 -9.51 -13.75
N LEU A 102 5.37 -9.37 -12.69
CA LEU A 102 3.97 -9.77 -12.70
C LEU A 102 3.11 -8.83 -13.54
N GLY A 103 2.44 -9.41 -14.53
CA GLY A 103 1.41 -8.76 -15.32
C GLY A 103 0.07 -8.64 -14.59
N ALA A 104 -0.89 -8.03 -15.28
CA ALA A 104 -2.23 -7.84 -14.74
C ALA A 104 -2.96 -9.18 -14.57
N GLY A 105 -3.26 -9.55 -13.33
CA GLY A 105 -3.99 -10.78 -13.01
C GLY A 105 -3.12 -12.02 -12.82
N ASP A 106 -1.81 -11.91 -13.00
CA ASP A 106 -0.87 -13.02 -12.80
C ASP A 106 -0.79 -13.46 -11.34
N VAL A 107 -0.40 -14.72 -11.14
CA VAL A 107 -0.34 -15.35 -9.82
C VAL A 107 1.09 -15.78 -9.51
N LEU A 108 1.64 -15.25 -8.42
CA LEU A 108 2.90 -15.69 -7.83
C LEU A 108 2.65 -16.65 -6.67
N PHE A 109 3.07 -17.91 -6.80
CA PHE A 109 3.08 -18.88 -5.73
C PHE A 109 4.35 -18.76 -4.87
N THR A 110 4.19 -18.95 -3.58
CA THR A 110 5.29 -18.92 -2.60
C THR A 110 5.20 -20.11 -1.67
N GLY A 111 6.36 -20.70 -1.34
CA GLY A 111 6.46 -21.92 -0.54
C GLY A 111 6.22 -21.76 0.96
N GLN A 112 5.57 -20.67 1.41
CA GLN A 112 5.29 -20.50 2.84
C GLN A 112 4.30 -21.55 3.34
N HIS A 113 4.58 -22.14 4.49
CA HIS A 113 3.87 -23.30 5.03
C HIS A 113 3.30 -23.09 6.45
N CYS A 114 2.70 -24.13 7.03
CA CYS A 114 2.05 -24.09 8.34
C CYS A 114 2.99 -23.67 9.47
N ASP A 115 4.21 -24.20 9.51
CA ASP A 115 5.19 -23.79 10.54
C ASP A 115 5.59 -22.31 10.40
N ASP A 116 5.70 -21.75 9.19
CA ASP A 116 5.94 -20.31 9.00
C ASP A 116 4.78 -19.44 9.52
N GLN A 117 3.54 -19.93 9.44
CA GLN A 117 2.38 -19.26 10.02
C GLN A 117 2.45 -19.22 11.53
N ALA A 118 2.79 -20.36 12.15
CA ALA A 118 2.94 -20.46 13.58
C ALA A 118 4.07 -19.53 14.08
N GLU A 119 5.21 -19.54 13.40
CA GLU A 119 6.33 -18.64 13.67
C GLU A 119 5.92 -17.17 13.54
N THR A 120 5.23 -16.83 12.46
CA THR A 120 4.77 -15.44 12.21
C THR A 120 3.79 -14.98 13.28
N LEU A 121 2.83 -15.83 13.66
CA LEU A 121 1.87 -15.54 14.71
C LEU A 121 2.59 -15.29 16.03
N LEU A 122 3.42 -16.23 16.48
CA LEU A 122 4.11 -16.14 17.76
C LEU A 122 5.05 -14.93 17.81
N PHE A 123 5.82 -14.71 16.75
CA PHE A 123 6.71 -13.55 16.64
C PHE A 123 5.96 -12.22 16.74
N ARG A 124 4.82 -12.10 16.05
CA ARG A 124 4.00 -10.88 16.10
C ARG A 124 3.30 -10.71 17.44
N LEU A 125 2.86 -11.80 18.06
CA LEU A 125 2.27 -11.80 19.40
C LEU A 125 3.26 -11.29 20.45
N LEU A 126 4.50 -11.80 20.43
CA LEU A 126 5.57 -11.35 21.33
C LEU A 126 5.95 -9.88 21.14
N ARG A 127 5.65 -9.31 19.96
CA ARG A 127 5.83 -7.88 19.65
C ARG A 127 4.60 -7.02 19.96
N GLY A 128 3.56 -7.58 20.56
CA GLY A 128 2.33 -6.86 20.92
C GLY A 128 1.47 -6.46 19.72
N ALA A 129 1.51 -7.23 18.63
CA ALA A 129 0.68 -6.96 17.47
C ALA A 129 -0.82 -7.10 17.80
N GLY A 130 -1.65 -6.22 17.22
CA GLY A 130 -3.11 -6.36 17.27
C GLY A 130 -3.65 -7.38 16.26
N LEU A 131 -4.98 -7.55 16.22
CA LEU A 131 -5.67 -8.56 15.40
C LEU A 131 -5.15 -8.67 13.95
N ARG A 132 -5.01 -7.54 13.24
CA ARG A 132 -4.48 -7.51 11.86
C ARG A 132 -3.09 -8.14 11.73
N GLY A 133 -2.22 -7.92 12.73
CA GLY A 133 -0.91 -8.56 12.76
C GLY A 133 -1.00 -10.03 13.15
N LEU A 134 -1.86 -10.38 14.10
CA LEU A 134 -2.03 -11.76 14.57
C LEU A 134 -2.72 -12.68 13.56
N ALA A 135 -3.45 -12.15 12.57
CA ALA A 135 -3.92 -12.90 11.40
C ALA A 135 -2.77 -13.44 10.51
N ALA A 136 -1.50 -13.20 10.90
CA ALA A 136 -0.29 -13.74 10.28
C ALA A 136 -0.22 -13.45 8.76
N MET A 137 0.01 -14.46 7.93
CA MET A 137 0.05 -14.32 6.48
C MET A 137 -1.30 -14.72 5.88
N PRO A 138 -1.93 -13.87 5.06
CA PRO A 138 -3.14 -14.27 4.34
C PRO A 138 -2.81 -15.31 3.26
N GLN A 139 -3.77 -16.15 2.90
CA GLN A 139 -3.59 -17.14 1.82
C GLN A 139 -3.26 -16.47 0.48
N GLN A 140 -3.85 -15.30 0.21
CA GLN A 140 -3.55 -14.49 -0.95
C GLN A 140 -3.58 -13.00 -0.62
N ARG A 141 -2.82 -12.18 -1.35
CA ARG A 141 -2.90 -10.71 -1.30
C ARG A 141 -2.47 -10.09 -2.63
N PRO A 142 -2.88 -8.84 -2.94
CA PRO A 142 -2.34 -8.10 -4.09
C PRO A 142 -0.82 -7.96 -4.02
N LEU A 143 -0.18 -7.95 -5.19
CA LEU A 143 1.24 -7.69 -5.39
C LEU A 143 1.44 -7.07 -6.78
N GLY A 144 1.77 -5.77 -6.83
CA GLY A 144 1.79 -5.02 -8.08
C GLY A 144 0.46 -5.15 -8.85
N ARG A 145 0.55 -5.54 -10.12
CA ARG A 145 -0.62 -5.79 -10.99
C ARG A 145 -1.18 -7.21 -10.87
N GLY A 146 -0.48 -8.09 -10.17
CA GLY A 146 -0.85 -9.48 -9.92
C GLY A 146 -1.23 -9.72 -8.45
N ARG A 147 -1.02 -10.97 -8.01
CA ARG A 147 -1.22 -11.38 -6.62
C ARG A 147 -0.18 -12.41 -6.19
N VAL A 148 0.09 -12.46 -4.89
CA VAL A 148 0.85 -13.55 -4.27
C VAL A 148 -0.08 -14.52 -3.56
N VAL A 149 0.17 -15.81 -3.73
CA VAL A 149 -0.61 -16.94 -3.20
C VAL A 149 0.31 -17.88 -2.41
N ARG A 150 -0.21 -18.40 -1.30
CA ARG A 150 0.48 -19.32 -0.38
C ARG A 150 -0.33 -20.62 -0.27
N PRO A 151 -0.15 -21.56 -1.21
CA PRO A 151 -0.94 -22.79 -1.22
C PRO A 151 -0.59 -23.74 -0.06
N LEU A 152 0.62 -23.63 0.51
CA LEU A 152 1.14 -24.56 1.50
C LEU A 152 0.83 -24.18 2.96
N LEU A 153 0.07 -23.10 3.23
CA LEU A 153 -0.15 -22.61 4.60
C LEU A 153 -0.76 -23.65 5.56
N ASN A 154 -1.45 -24.66 5.03
CA ASN A 154 -2.06 -25.74 5.81
C ASN A 154 -1.24 -27.05 5.76
N VAL A 155 -0.06 -27.03 5.15
CA VAL A 155 0.86 -28.17 5.03
C VAL A 155 2.02 -27.96 6.00
N SER A 156 2.35 -28.98 6.79
CA SER A 156 3.49 -28.92 7.71
C SER A 156 4.81 -29.13 7.00
N ARG A 157 5.90 -28.59 7.55
CA ARG A 157 7.25 -28.81 7.02
C ARG A 157 7.62 -30.30 6.95
N ALA A 158 7.15 -31.10 7.90
CA ALA A 158 7.36 -32.56 7.89
C ALA A 158 6.74 -33.23 6.66
N GLN A 159 5.52 -32.82 6.27
CA GLN A 159 4.87 -33.33 5.06
C GLN A 159 5.59 -32.90 3.77
N LEU A 160 6.15 -31.69 3.75
CA LEU A 160 6.99 -31.25 2.62
C LEU A 160 8.26 -32.10 2.51
N HIS A 161 8.89 -32.41 3.65
CA HIS A 161 10.06 -33.28 3.68
C HIS A 161 9.74 -34.70 3.21
N GLU A 162 8.64 -35.29 3.69
CA GLU A 162 8.16 -36.62 3.25
C GLU A 162 7.86 -36.66 1.75
N TYR A 163 7.20 -35.61 1.24
CA TYR A 163 6.94 -35.47 -0.20
C TYR A 163 8.25 -35.43 -1.01
N ALA A 164 9.22 -34.62 -0.57
CA ALA A 164 10.52 -34.50 -1.22
C ALA A 164 11.27 -35.83 -1.25
N GLN A 165 11.27 -36.58 -0.14
CA GLN A 165 11.88 -37.91 -0.06
C GLN A 165 11.20 -38.91 -0.99
N THR A 166 9.87 -38.94 -1.00
CA THR A 166 9.07 -39.88 -1.81
C THR A 166 9.30 -39.68 -3.31
N HIS A 167 9.52 -38.44 -3.75
CA HIS A 167 9.76 -38.10 -5.16
C HIS A 167 11.25 -37.95 -5.49
N GLY A 168 12.17 -38.25 -4.56
CA GLY A 168 13.61 -38.15 -4.80
C GLY A 168 14.08 -36.74 -5.17
N LEU A 169 13.47 -35.71 -4.58
CA LEU A 169 13.80 -34.32 -4.85
C LEU A 169 15.11 -33.93 -4.16
N ILE A 170 15.89 -33.08 -4.84
CA ILE A 170 17.13 -32.52 -4.32
C ILE A 170 16.90 -31.02 -4.12
N TRP A 171 17.26 -30.49 -2.96
CA TRP A 171 17.15 -29.08 -2.63
C TRP A 171 18.46 -28.56 -2.02
N ALA A 172 18.65 -27.25 -2.05
CA ALA A 172 19.74 -26.57 -1.38
C ALA A 172 19.37 -26.24 0.08
N GLU A 173 20.34 -26.31 0.98
CA GLU A 173 20.21 -25.84 2.36
C GLU A 173 21.00 -24.55 2.54
N ASP A 174 20.33 -23.49 3.02
CA ASP A 174 20.97 -22.22 3.33
C ASP A 174 21.58 -22.27 4.74
N PRO A 175 22.92 -22.14 4.88
CA PRO A 175 23.61 -22.18 6.17
C PRO A 175 23.16 -21.09 7.14
N SER A 176 22.70 -19.94 6.66
CA SER A 176 22.25 -18.83 7.51
C SER A 176 20.95 -19.12 8.27
N ASN A 177 20.20 -20.15 7.86
CA ASN A 177 19.03 -20.63 8.60
C ASN A 177 19.37 -21.16 10.00
N ALA A 178 20.65 -21.49 10.26
CA ALA A 178 21.12 -21.95 11.55
C ALA A 178 21.52 -20.82 12.51
N ASP A 179 21.58 -19.56 12.04
CA ASP A 179 22.02 -18.44 12.88
C ASP A 179 20.89 -17.96 13.81
N THR A 180 20.97 -18.34 15.08
CA THR A 180 19.99 -18.02 16.12
C THR A 180 20.07 -16.58 16.64
N ALA A 181 21.03 -15.76 16.16
CA ALA A 181 21.01 -14.31 16.43
C ALA A 181 19.75 -13.65 15.83
N PHE A 182 19.21 -14.23 14.76
CA PHE A 182 17.95 -13.79 14.17
C PHE A 182 16.76 -14.38 14.95
N ALA A 183 15.86 -13.51 15.40
CA ALA A 183 14.72 -13.89 16.25
C ALA A 183 13.84 -15.00 15.66
N ARG A 184 13.67 -15.05 14.33
CA ARG A 184 12.91 -16.12 13.66
C ARG A 184 13.64 -17.46 13.72
N ASN A 185 14.93 -17.47 13.44
CA ASN A 185 15.76 -18.67 13.54
C ASN A 185 15.78 -19.19 14.98
N PHE A 186 15.88 -18.29 15.96
CA PHE A 186 15.75 -18.66 17.38
C PHE A 186 14.40 -19.31 17.70
N LEU A 187 13.28 -18.75 17.24
CA LEU A 187 11.97 -19.36 17.44
C LEU A 187 11.94 -20.79 16.87
N ARG A 188 12.42 -20.96 15.64
CA ARG A 188 12.43 -22.25 14.94
C ARG A 188 13.35 -23.28 15.59
N ALA A 189 14.55 -22.88 15.99
CA ALA A 189 15.58 -23.79 16.50
C ALA A 189 15.41 -24.12 17.98
N GLU A 190 14.94 -23.17 18.80
CA GLU A 190 14.92 -23.31 20.26
C GLU A 190 13.51 -23.40 20.83
N VAL A 191 12.57 -22.57 20.35
CA VAL A 191 11.24 -22.45 20.98
C VAL A 191 10.25 -23.49 20.46
N PHE A 192 10.14 -23.66 19.15
CA PHE A 192 9.21 -24.62 18.54
C PHE A 192 9.49 -26.07 18.94
N PRO A 193 10.75 -26.55 19.01
CA PRO A 193 11.02 -27.92 19.47
C PRO A 193 10.51 -28.17 20.89
N LEU A 194 10.71 -27.21 21.81
CA LEU A 194 10.19 -27.30 23.18
C LEU A 194 8.66 -27.34 23.21
N LEU A 195 7.99 -26.50 22.42
CA LEU A 195 6.54 -26.51 22.29
C LEU A 195 6.04 -27.84 21.73
N GLN A 196 6.68 -28.37 20.69
CA GLN A 196 6.31 -29.60 20.02
C GLN A 196 6.54 -30.84 20.89
N GLN A 197 7.54 -30.81 21.78
CA GLN A 197 7.75 -31.88 22.77
C GLN A 197 6.54 -32.06 23.68
N ARG A 198 5.92 -30.94 24.12
CA ARG A 198 4.74 -30.97 24.99
C ARG A 198 3.43 -31.09 24.20
N TRP A 199 3.35 -30.41 23.06
CA TRP A 199 2.19 -30.35 22.18
C TRP A 199 2.62 -30.68 20.75
N PRO A 200 2.61 -31.95 20.33
CA PRO A 200 3.12 -32.38 19.02
C PRO A 200 2.50 -31.67 17.81
N LYS A 201 1.31 -31.08 17.98
CA LYS A 201 0.59 -30.33 16.93
C LYS A 201 0.66 -28.80 17.11
N ALA A 202 1.62 -28.28 17.88
CA ALA A 202 1.71 -26.85 18.22
C ALA A 202 1.66 -25.95 16.98
N SER A 203 2.47 -26.22 15.95
CA SER A 203 2.47 -25.43 14.71
C SER A 203 1.09 -25.40 14.04
N GLN A 204 0.42 -26.55 13.96
CA GLN A 204 -0.90 -26.69 13.32
C GLN A 204 -2.00 -25.97 14.11
N VAL A 205 -1.95 -26.04 15.44
CA VAL A 205 -2.90 -25.34 16.31
C VAL A 205 -2.70 -23.83 16.23
N LEU A 206 -1.46 -23.36 16.23
CA LEU A 206 -1.13 -21.94 16.08
C LEU A 206 -1.53 -21.41 14.70
N ALA A 207 -1.23 -22.14 13.62
CA ALA A 207 -1.64 -21.77 12.27
C ALA A 207 -3.17 -21.67 12.13
N ARG A 208 -3.92 -22.63 12.70
CA ARG A 208 -5.39 -22.57 12.75
C ARG A 208 -5.90 -21.39 13.59
N GLY A 209 -5.21 -21.08 14.69
CA GLY A 209 -5.49 -19.87 15.46
C GLY A 209 -5.35 -18.61 14.61
N ALA A 210 -4.28 -18.49 13.83
CA ALA A 210 -4.09 -17.38 12.89
C ALA A 210 -5.19 -17.34 11.81
N GLU A 211 -5.64 -18.49 11.32
CA GLU A 211 -6.76 -18.60 10.35
C GLU A 211 -8.06 -18.05 10.93
N HIS A 212 -8.46 -18.47 12.14
CA HIS A 212 -9.66 -17.94 12.81
C HIS A 212 -9.56 -16.42 13.05
N LEU A 213 -8.37 -15.92 13.39
CA LEU A 213 -8.13 -14.48 13.54
C LEU A 213 -8.23 -13.74 12.21
N GLY A 214 -7.80 -14.37 11.11
CA GLY A 214 -7.98 -13.87 9.75
C GLY A 214 -9.43 -13.81 9.32
N GLU A 215 -10.24 -14.83 9.63
CA GLU A 215 -11.68 -14.83 9.38
C GLU A 215 -12.39 -13.71 10.15
N ALA A 216 -12.10 -13.59 11.45
CA ALA A 216 -12.63 -12.50 12.28
C ALA A 216 -12.22 -11.12 11.74
N LEU A 217 -10.98 -10.99 11.24
CA LEU A 217 -10.53 -9.77 10.59
C LEU A 217 -11.31 -9.48 9.31
N GLY A 218 -11.61 -10.50 8.49
CA GLY A 218 -12.43 -10.34 7.29
C GLY A 218 -13.81 -9.75 7.60
N LEU A 219 -14.49 -10.28 8.62
CA LEU A 219 -15.78 -9.74 9.08
C LEU A 219 -15.67 -8.29 9.57
N LEU A 220 -14.58 -7.95 10.26
CA LEU A 220 -14.32 -6.57 10.68
C LEU A 220 -14.01 -5.66 9.49
N ASP A 221 -13.35 -6.16 8.45
CA ASP A 221 -13.10 -5.43 7.21
C ASP A 221 -14.40 -5.14 6.46
N GLU A 222 -15.35 -6.08 6.44
CA GLU A 222 -16.69 -5.87 5.88
C GLU A 222 -17.46 -4.80 6.66
N LEU A 223 -17.46 -4.88 7.99
CA LEU A 223 -18.09 -3.86 8.84
C LEU A 223 -17.46 -2.48 8.64
N ALA A 224 -16.12 -2.42 8.55
CA ALA A 224 -15.39 -1.18 8.28
C ALA A 224 -15.77 -0.60 6.92
N GLN A 225 -15.92 -1.43 5.89
CA GLN A 225 -16.34 -0.97 4.57
C GLN A 225 -17.74 -0.35 4.60
N ALA A 226 -18.70 -0.99 5.29
CA ALA A 226 -20.03 -0.44 5.46
C ALA A 226 -20.01 0.91 6.21
N ASP A 227 -19.23 1.01 7.29
CA ASP A 227 -19.07 2.26 8.05
C ASP A 227 -18.44 3.38 7.21
N LEU A 228 -17.42 3.04 6.42
CA LEU A 228 -16.73 4.00 5.55
C LEU A 228 -17.57 4.41 4.34
N ALA A 229 -18.48 3.56 3.85
CA ALA A 229 -19.37 3.92 2.75
C ALA A 229 -20.21 5.15 3.13
N VAL A 230 -20.81 5.12 4.32
CA VAL A 230 -21.57 6.26 4.88
C VAL A 230 -20.67 7.48 5.09
N ALA A 231 -19.47 7.29 5.64
CA ALA A 231 -18.54 8.39 5.88
C ALA A 231 -18.00 9.02 4.57
N ARG A 232 -18.00 8.31 3.44
CA ARG A 232 -17.56 8.85 2.14
C ARG A 232 -18.58 9.77 1.48
N GLU A 233 -19.85 9.70 1.87
CA GLU A 233 -20.91 10.54 1.32
C GLU A 233 -20.64 12.03 1.56
N GLY A 234 -21.18 12.88 0.70
CA GLY A 234 -21.05 14.34 0.81
C GLY A 234 -19.65 14.89 0.53
N ALA A 235 -18.73 14.09 -0.04
CA ALA A 235 -17.43 14.58 -0.48
C ALA A 235 -17.61 15.73 -1.50
N PRO A 236 -17.01 16.92 -1.28
CA PRO A 236 -17.16 18.03 -2.20
C PRO A 236 -16.62 17.69 -3.60
N ALA A 237 -17.47 17.80 -4.63
CA ALA A 237 -17.10 17.50 -6.02
C ALA A 237 -15.88 18.29 -6.51
N MET A 238 -15.66 19.49 -5.97
CA MET A 238 -14.52 20.35 -6.28
C MET A 238 -13.16 19.73 -5.95
N TRP A 239 -13.12 18.77 -5.02
CA TRP A 239 -11.91 18.10 -4.53
C TRP A 239 -11.94 16.60 -4.81
N SER A 240 -12.67 16.16 -5.85
CA SER A 240 -12.75 14.77 -6.29
C SER A 240 -11.36 14.28 -6.73
N GLY A 241 -10.67 13.57 -5.84
CA GLY A 241 -9.27 13.18 -6.02
C GLY A 241 -8.47 13.20 -4.72
N ILE A 242 -9.01 13.86 -3.69
CA ILE A 242 -8.49 13.82 -2.33
C ILE A 242 -9.46 13.03 -1.47
N ASP A 243 -9.01 11.89 -0.95
CA ASP A 243 -9.83 11.05 -0.10
C ASP A 243 -10.24 11.79 1.18
N SER A 244 -11.53 11.77 1.48
CA SER A 244 -12.06 12.34 2.71
C SER A 244 -13.17 11.50 3.32
N LEU A 245 -13.31 11.61 4.63
CA LEU A 245 -14.38 10.99 5.40
C LEU A 245 -15.11 12.06 6.22
N ASP A 246 -16.42 11.96 6.29
CA ASP A 246 -17.26 12.77 7.15
C ASP A 246 -16.97 12.45 8.62
N LEU A 247 -16.63 13.48 9.39
CA LEU A 247 -16.25 13.30 10.79
C LEU A 247 -17.47 12.96 11.65
N ALA A 248 -18.64 13.52 11.37
CA ALA A 248 -19.83 13.27 12.18
C ALA A 248 -20.28 11.81 12.05
N SER A 249 -20.28 11.26 10.83
CA SER A 249 -20.52 9.84 10.57
C SER A 249 -19.57 8.94 11.35
N LEU A 250 -18.27 9.27 11.41
CA LEU A 250 -17.31 8.51 12.20
C LEU A 250 -17.55 8.66 13.70
N VAL A 251 -17.80 9.87 14.20
CA VAL A 251 -18.03 10.14 15.64
C VAL A 251 -19.29 9.45 16.16
N ALA A 252 -20.31 9.27 15.33
CA ALA A 252 -21.53 8.54 15.67
C ALA A 252 -21.29 7.04 15.94
N LEU A 253 -20.19 6.47 15.44
CA LEU A 253 -19.81 5.08 15.71
C LEU A 253 -19.26 4.92 17.12
N SER A 254 -19.36 3.70 17.67
CA SER A 254 -18.67 3.37 18.92
C SER A 254 -17.14 3.53 18.78
N PRO A 255 -16.38 3.78 19.87
CA PRO A 255 -14.93 3.95 19.77
C PRO A 255 -14.20 2.77 19.10
N ALA A 256 -14.68 1.54 19.29
CA ALA A 256 -14.13 0.36 18.64
C ALA A 256 -14.40 0.36 17.12
N ARG A 257 -15.60 0.76 16.68
CA ARG A 257 -15.93 0.88 15.26
C ARG A 257 -15.19 2.03 14.59
N GLN A 258 -15.04 3.18 15.27
CA GLN A 258 -14.17 4.28 14.81
C GLN A 258 -12.76 3.75 14.50
N ARG A 259 -12.17 3.02 15.46
CA ARG A 259 -10.83 2.47 15.30
C ARG A 259 -10.77 1.43 14.18
N ASN A 260 -11.74 0.54 14.08
CA ASN A 260 -11.81 -0.47 13.02
C ASN A 260 -11.90 0.17 11.62
N ALA A 261 -12.83 1.11 11.45
CA ALA A 261 -13.03 1.85 10.20
C ALA A 261 -11.75 2.59 9.78
N LEU A 262 -11.13 3.33 10.71
CA LEU A 262 -9.89 4.06 10.42
C LEU A 262 -8.70 3.12 10.19
N GLN A 263 -8.58 2.00 10.92
CA GLN A 263 -7.55 1.00 10.66
C GLN A 263 -7.68 0.42 9.26
N TYR A 264 -8.88 0.01 8.86
CA TYR A 264 -9.12 -0.48 7.51
C TYR A 264 -8.74 0.59 6.48
N TRP A 265 -9.26 1.80 6.63
CA TRP A 265 -9.03 2.89 5.67
C TRP A 265 -7.56 3.28 5.54
N LEU A 266 -6.83 3.36 6.66
CA LEU A 266 -5.39 3.67 6.68
C LEU A 266 -4.54 2.49 6.17
N SER A 267 -4.94 1.23 6.40
CA SER A 267 -4.18 0.07 5.95
C SER A 267 -3.98 0.01 4.42
N LEU A 268 -4.86 0.68 3.67
CA LEU A 268 -4.80 0.81 2.21
C LEU A 268 -3.91 1.98 1.74
N ARG A 269 -3.37 2.80 2.66
CA ARG A 269 -2.72 4.09 2.36
C ARG A 269 -1.37 4.28 3.03
N THR A 270 -1.18 3.69 4.20
CA THR A 270 0.05 3.87 5.00
C THR A 270 0.26 2.69 5.94
N ARG A 271 1.50 2.54 6.41
CA ARG A 271 1.80 1.66 7.55
C ARG A 271 0.97 2.05 8.76
N LEU A 272 0.29 1.06 9.33
CA LEU A 272 -0.63 1.29 10.44
C LEU A 272 0.10 1.85 11.66
N PRO A 273 -0.50 2.83 12.34
CA PRO A 273 0.05 3.38 13.58
C PRO A 273 0.01 2.35 14.71
N ASP A 274 1.04 2.39 15.56
CA ASP A 274 1.04 1.66 16.84
C ASP A 274 -0.04 2.19 17.80
N THR A 275 -0.23 1.49 18.93
CA THR A 275 -1.26 1.84 19.92
C THR A 275 -1.12 3.25 20.49
N ARG A 276 0.10 3.77 20.69
CA ARG A 276 0.32 5.11 21.23
C ARG A 276 -0.03 6.19 20.20
N HIS A 277 0.25 5.94 18.93
CA HIS A 277 -0.08 6.86 17.84
C HIS A 277 -1.60 7.11 17.70
N TRP A 278 -2.48 6.22 18.20
CA TRP A 278 -3.93 6.46 18.20
C TRP A 278 -4.38 7.65 19.05
N ALA A 279 -3.53 8.19 19.92
CA ALA A 279 -3.79 9.48 20.55
C ALA A 279 -3.99 10.60 19.52
N GLY A 280 -3.37 10.49 18.33
CA GLY A 280 -3.57 11.41 17.22
C GLY A 280 -5.00 11.41 16.68
N TRP A 281 -5.70 10.26 16.67
CA TRP A 281 -7.12 10.22 16.32
C TRP A 281 -7.97 11.01 17.32
N ALA A 282 -7.76 10.78 18.62
CA ALA A 282 -8.48 11.50 19.66
C ALA A 282 -8.24 13.02 19.55
N ALA A 283 -6.98 13.43 19.39
CA ALA A 283 -6.62 14.83 19.21
C ALA A 283 -7.29 15.45 17.96
N LEU A 284 -7.34 14.73 16.83
CA LEU A 284 -7.97 15.19 15.60
C LEU A 284 -9.50 15.31 15.74
N ARG A 285 -10.14 14.30 16.33
CA ARG A 285 -11.58 14.21 16.55
C ARG A 285 -12.08 15.28 17.52
N ASP A 286 -11.38 15.44 18.63
CA ASP A 286 -11.82 16.26 19.78
C ASP A 286 -11.32 17.71 19.70
N ALA A 287 -10.56 18.06 18.66
CA ALA A 287 -10.07 19.41 18.45
C ALA A 287 -11.22 20.44 18.34
N ALA A 288 -10.95 21.66 18.80
CA ALA A 288 -11.87 22.78 18.64
C ALA A 288 -12.14 23.09 17.15
N VAL A 289 -13.33 23.61 16.84
CA VAL A 289 -13.77 23.87 15.46
C VAL A 289 -12.82 24.80 14.69
N ASP A 290 -12.25 25.79 15.37
CA ASP A 290 -11.35 26.78 14.77
C ASP A 290 -9.88 26.34 14.72
N SER A 291 -9.56 25.13 15.20
CA SER A 291 -8.22 24.58 15.12
C SER A 291 -7.97 23.88 13.78
N GLN A 292 -6.70 23.72 13.41
CA GLN A 292 -6.26 22.97 12.23
C GLN A 292 -5.51 21.72 12.68
N PRO A 293 -6.19 20.74 13.32
CA PRO A 293 -5.52 19.58 13.84
C PRO A 293 -5.06 18.69 12.69
N ALA A 294 -3.87 18.14 12.84
CA ALA A 294 -3.31 17.17 11.92
C ALA A 294 -2.76 15.98 12.69
N TRP A 295 -3.05 14.78 12.21
CA TRP A 295 -2.45 13.54 12.68
C TRP A 295 -1.42 13.05 11.67
N GLN A 296 -0.15 13.16 12.04
CA GLN A 296 0.97 12.70 11.23
C GLN A 296 1.09 11.18 11.28
N LEU A 297 1.23 10.56 10.11
CA LEU A 297 1.39 9.13 9.90
C LEU A 297 2.62 8.89 9.02
N THR A 298 3.02 7.63 8.86
CA THR A 298 4.31 7.29 8.26
C THR A 298 4.45 7.77 6.81
N ASP A 299 3.40 7.62 6.01
CA ASP A 299 3.42 7.88 4.57
C ASP A 299 2.44 9.01 4.17
N GLY A 300 1.95 9.78 5.16
CA GLY A 300 0.98 10.85 4.96
C GLY A 300 0.46 11.43 6.27
N LYS A 301 -0.59 12.25 6.18
CA LYS A 301 -1.26 12.83 7.35
C LYS A 301 -2.77 12.90 7.16
N LEU A 302 -3.50 12.86 8.27
CA LEU A 302 -4.90 13.24 8.31
C LEU A 302 -5.05 14.67 8.78
N GLU A 303 -5.82 15.47 8.07
CA GLU A 303 -6.13 16.85 8.45
C GLU A 303 -7.64 17.06 8.54
N ARG A 304 -8.12 17.75 9.58
CA ARG A 304 -9.54 18.07 9.74
C ARG A 304 -9.84 19.43 9.12
N SER A 305 -10.84 19.51 8.26
CA SER A 305 -11.36 20.77 7.74
C SER A 305 -12.82 20.63 7.32
N HIS A 306 -13.64 21.62 7.71
CA HIS A 306 -15.07 21.73 7.34
C HIS A 306 -15.87 20.45 7.58
N GLY A 307 -15.78 19.90 8.80
CA GLY A 307 -16.55 18.71 9.20
C GLY A 307 -16.04 17.38 8.62
N ARG A 308 -14.94 17.39 7.86
CA ARG A 308 -14.34 16.19 7.26
C ARG A 308 -12.90 16.01 7.68
N ILE A 309 -12.43 14.77 7.59
CA ILE A 309 -11.02 14.41 7.68
C ILE A 309 -10.50 14.06 6.29
N TRP A 310 -9.31 14.55 5.95
CA TRP A 310 -8.71 14.46 4.63
C TRP A 310 -7.39 13.72 4.71
N TRP A 311 -7.19 12.73 3.86
CA TRP A 311 -5.88 12.08 3.70
C TRP A 311 -5.01 12.90 2.76
N LEU A 312 -3.80 13.23 3.20
CA LEU A 312 -2.83 14.00 2.44
C LEU A 312 -1.50 13.23 2.39
N CYS A 313 -0.96 13.03 1.20
CA CYS A 313 0.31 12.33 0.99
C CYS A 313 1.07 12.90 -0.23
N GLY A 314 2.34 12.51 -0.40
CA GLY A 314 3.15 12.92 -1.54
C GLY A 314 3.26 14.44 -1.68
N ASP A 315 2.96 14.95 -2.87
CA ASP A 315 3.01 16.38 -3.20
C ASP A 315 2.20 17.25 -2.22
N TRP A 316 1.08 16.75 -1.69
CA TRP A 316 0.25 17.48 -0.73
C TRP A 316 0.96 17.81 0.59
N LEU A 317 2.07 17.12 0.89
CA LEU A 317 2.90 17.40 2.06
C LEU A 317 3.98 18.46 1.79
N GLN A 318 4.27 18.74 0.52
CA GLN A 318 5.29 19.70 0.12
C GLN A 318 4.71 21.12 0.01
N PRO A 319 5.43 22.17 0.42
CA PRO A 319 5.01 23.53 0.17
C PRO A 319 5.02 23.83 -1.34
N VAL A 320 4.13 24.71 -1.77
CA VAL A 320 4.10 25.23 -3.15
C VAL A 320 4.32 26.74 -3.13
N GLY A 321 4.89 27.27 -4.19
CA GLY A 321 5.23 28.68 -4.28
C GLY A 321 5.74 29.07 -5.65
N GLY A 322 6.15 30.34 -5.76
CA GLY A 322 6.64 30.92 -7.01
C GLY A 322 5.55 31.55 -7.87
N THR A 323 6.00 32.15 -8.97
CA THR A 323 5.16 32.75 -10.00
C THR A 323 5.59 32.17 -11.35
N LEU A 324 4.62 31.76 -12.15
CA LEU A 324 4.84 31.18 -13.48
C LEU A 324 4.14 32.05 -14.52
N ARG A 325 4.88 32.47 -15.54
CA ARG A 325 4.30 33.16 -16.69
C ARG A 325 3.56 32.15 -17.57
N TRP A 326 2.37 32.52 -18.06
CA TRP A 326 1.58 31.68 -18.95
C TRP A 326 1.57 32.25 -20.36
N GLU A 327 2.57 31.85 -21.15
CA GLU A 327 2.80 32.40 -22.49
C GLU A 327 1.79 31.89 -23.52
N MET A 328 1.30 30.66 -23.37
CA MET A 328 0.32 30.03 -24.25
C MET A 328 -0.93 29.58 -23.46
N PRO A 329 -1.93 30.46 -23.25
CA PRO A 329 -3.14 30.14 -22.47
C PRO A 329 -4.03 29.05 -23.10
N GLY A 330 -3.78 28.69 -24.36
CA GLY A 330 -4.48 27.61 -25.08
C GLY A 330 -4.00 26.20 -24.73
N SER A 331 -2.89 26.04 -24.01
CA SER A 331 -2.39 24.74 -23.55
C SER A 331 -2.34 24.68 -22.01
N PRO A 332 -2.52 23.49 -21.41
CA PRO A 332 -2.36 23.33 -19.97
C PRO A 332 -0.95 23.72 -19.50
N LEU A 333 -0.87 24.48 -18.41
CA LEU A 333 0.39 24.86 -17.77
C LEU A 333 0.69 23.91 -16.59
N PRO A 334 1.77 23.11 -16.64
CA PRO A 334 2.19 22.31 -15.49
C PRO A 334 2.69 23.20 -14.34
N LEU A 335 2.29 22.84 -13.12
CA LEU A 335 2.68 23.51 -11.88
C LEU A 335 3.60 22.58 -11.08
N PRO A 336 4.87 22.95 -10.82
CA PRO A 336 5.80 22.11 -10.07
C PRO A 336 5.21 21.67 -8.71
N GLY A 337 5.09 20.36 -8.50
CA GLY A 337 4.53 19.77 -7.27
C GLY A 337 3.06 20.10 -7.01
N ASN A 338 2.32 20.62 -8.00
CA ASN A 338 0.95 21.07 -7.79
C ASN A 338 0.03 20.81 -8.99
N GLY A 339 0.32 19.76 -9.77
CA GLY A 339 -0.52 19.34 -10.90
C GLY A 339 -0.43 20.30 -12.09
N SER A 340 -1.56 20.67 -12.67
CA SER A 340 -1.60 21.56 -13.84
C SER A 340 -2.85 22.43 -13.87
N VAL A 341 -2.81 23.54 -14.61
CA VAL A 341 -3.97 24.41 -14.85
C VAL A 341 -4.29 24.51 -16.33
N SER A 342 -5.56 24.64 -16.64
CA SER A 342 -6.07 25.01 -17.95
C SER A 342 -7.01 26.21 -17.83
N LEU A 343 -7.09 27.01 -18.89
CA LEU A 343 -7.88 28.22 -18.92
C LEU A 343 -8.96 28.12 -19.98
N GLN A 344 -10.21 28.33 -19.58
CA GLN A 344 -11.32 28.55 -20.50
C GLN A 344 -11.58 30.04 -20.63
N GLY A 345 -11.68 30.54 -21.86
CA GLY A 345 -11.70 31.98 -22.15
C GLY A 345 -10.29 32.56 -22.14
N ALA A 346 -9.94 33.35 -23.17
CA ALA A 346 -8.58 33.85 -23.35
C ALA A 346 -8.52 35.37 -23.12
N PRO A 347 -8.34 35.84 -21.87
CA PRO A 347 -8.12 37.25 -21.62
C PRO A 347 -6.80 37.67 -22.27
N LEU A 348 -6.82 38.75 -23.05
CA LEU A 348 -5.62 39.32 -23.65
C LEU A 348 -4.71 39.92 -22.56
N GLY A 349 -3.40 39.69 -22.71
CA GLY A 349 -2.35 40.33 -21.91
C GLY A 349 -1.35 39.35 -21.30
N ASP A 350 -0.47 39.89 -20.44
CA ASP A 350 0.55 39.13 -19.73
C ASP A 350 -0.05 38.38 -18.54
N LEU A 351 -0.31 37.09 -18.73
CA LEU A 351 -0.93 36.22 -17.73
C LEU A 351 0.13 35.50 -16.91
N ARG A 352 -0.11 35.39 -15.60
CA ARG A 352 0.74 34.62 -14.70
C ARG A 352 -0.09 33.84 -13.68
N ILE A 353 0.43 32.70 -13.27
CA ILE A 353 -0.05 31.92 -12.14
C ILE A 353 0.83 32.20 -10.93
N ALA A 354 0.20 32.49 -9.80
CA ALA A 354 0.88 32.60 -8.51
C ALA A 354 0.03 31.96 -7.40
N TYR A 355 0.60 31.89 -6.21
CA TYR A 355 -0.05 31.35 -5.02
C TYR A 355 -0.31 32.45 -3.99
N ARG A 356 -1.14 32.13 -3.00
CA ARG A 356 -1.51 33.07 -1.95
C ARG A 356 -0.30 33.49 -1.11
N GLN A 357 -0.16 34.80 -0.91
CA GLN A 357 0.77 35.45 0.03
C GLN A 357 0.02 36.20 1.15
N GLY A 358 -1.30 36.36 1.03
CA GLY A 358 -2.15 37.12 1.94
C GLY A 358 -2.42 38.54 1.44
N GLY A 359 -3.61 39.08 1.74
CA GLY A 359 -4.02 40.42 1.33
C GLY A 359 -4.56 40.51 -0.11
N GLU A 360 -4.75 39.39 -0.80
CA GLU A 360 -5.31 39.40 -2.14
C GLU A 360 -6.75 39.90 -2.12
N VAL A 361 -7.08 40.77 -3.07
CA VAL A 361 -8.43 41.34 -3.22
C VAL A 361 -8.94 41.01 -4.62
N LEU A 362 -10.17 40.52 -4.70
CA LEU A 362 -10.86 40.23 -5.95
C LEU A 362 -12.05 41.17 -6.09
N ASP A 363 -12.25 41.72 -7.29
CA ASP A 363 -13.47 42.43 -7.63
C ASP A 363 -14.53 41.42 -8.08
N ILE A 364 -15.65 41.37 -7.38
CA ILE A 364 -16.75 40.43 -7.64
C ILE A 364 -17.90 41.20 -8.29
N PRO A 365 -18.38 40.77 -9.49
CA PRO A 365 -19.53 41.38 -10.12
C PRO A 365 -20.71 41.53 -9.14
N GLY A 366 -21.21 42.75 -8.97
CA GLY A 366 -22.33 43.07 -8.07
C GLY A 366 -22.01 43.10 -6.56
N ARG A 367 -20.82 42.67 -6.11
CA ARG A 367 -20.38 42.79 -4.69
C ARG A 367 -19.19 43.72 -4.50
N GLY A 368 -18.51 44.11 -5.57
CA GLY A 368 -17.32 44.97 -5.54
C GLY A 368 -16.09 44.25 -5.00
N LYS A 369 -15.09 45.03 -4.57
CA LYS A 369 -13.83 44.52 -4.00
C LYS A 369 -14.06 43.75 -2.70
N ARG A 370 -13.52 42.53 -2.62
CA ARG A 370 -13.60 41.64 -1.47
C ARG A 370 -12.26 40.95 -1.22
N ASP A 371 -11.92 40.82 0.05
CA ASP A 371 -10.75 40.06 0.50
C ASP A 371 -10.91 38.57 0.15
N LEU A 372 -9.88 37.99 -0.47
CA LEU A 372 -9.92 36.61 -0.91
C LEU A 372 -10.02 35.63 0.26
N LYS A 373 -9.36 35.91 1.40
CA LYS A 373 -9.45 35.05 2.59
C LYS A 373 -10.90 34.91 3.07
N ARG A 374 -11.68 36.01 3.10
CA ARG A 374 -13.12 35.98 3.42
C ARG A 374 -13.93 35.19 2.40
N LEU A 375 -13.68 35.38 1.11
CA LEU A 375 -14.37 34.63 0.05
C LEU A 375 -14.11 33.11 0.14
N LEU A 376 -12.86 32.70 0.39
CA LEU A 376 -12.51 31.29 0.58
C LEU A 376 -13.13 30.68 1.86
N ASN A 377 -13.36 31.50 2.89
CA ASN A 377 -14.13 31.09 4.07
C ASN A 377 -15.62 30.89 3.72
N GLU A 378 -16.25 31.85 3.02
CA GLU A 378 -17.66 31.75 2.59
C GLU A 378 -17.91 30.50 1.74
N LEU A 379 -16.94 30.13 0.88
CA LEU A 379 -17.01 28.95 0.03
C LEU A 379 -16.54 27.66 0.71
N HIS A 380 -16.24 27.69 2.02
CA HIS A 380 -15.78 26.53 2.78
C HIS A 380 -14.60 25.79 2.13
N VAL A 381 -13.65 26.55 1.54
CA VAL A 381 -12.44 25.97 0.96
C VAL A 381 -11.58 25.38 2.09
N PRO A 382 -11.17 24.10 2.02
CA PRO A 382 -10.35 23.47 3.06
C PRO A 382 -9.02 24.18 3.29
N HIS A 383 -8.56 24.20 4.54
CA HIS A 383 -7.38 24.98 4.93
C HIS A 383 -6.11 24.58 4.18
N PHE A 384 -5.81 23.28 4.06
CA PHE A 384 -4.68 22.77 3.27
C PHE A 384 -4.75 23.11 1.77
N VAL A 385 -5.93 23.36 1.21
CA VAL A 385 -6.10 23.72 -0.20
C VAL A 385 -5.76 25.19 -0.45
N ARG A 386 -6.10 26.08 0.48
CA ARG A 386 -5.94 27.53 0.32
C ARG A 386 -4.54 27.98 -0.10
N PRO A 387 -3.43 27.51 0.50
CA PRO A 387 -2.08 27.92 0.06
C PRO A 387 -1.72 27.35 -1.31
N ARG A 388 -2.38 26.28 -1.76
CA ARG A 388 -2.11 25.61 -3.04
C ARG A 388 -2.99 26.06 -4.19
N LEU A 389 -4.03 26.85 -3.94
CA LEU A 389 -4.92 27.33 -4.99
C LEU A 389 -4.15 28.19 -6.00
N PRO A 390 -4.09 27.77 -7.28
CA PRO A 390 -3.56 28.61 -8.33
C PRO A 390 -4.43 29.85 -8.52
N LEU A 391 -3.78 31.00 -8.60
CA LEU A 391 -4.39 32.29 -8.82
C LEU A 391 -3.94 32.85 -10.18
N LEU A 392 -4.89 33.20 -11.03
CA LEU A 392 -4.61 33.84 -12.32
C LEU A 392 -4.53 35.35 -12.15
N TYR A 393 -3.40 35.92 -12.51
CA TYR A 393 -3.17 37.36 -12.53
C TYR A 393 -2.94 37.86 -13.96
N ARG A 394 -3.32 39.12 -14.19
CA ARG A 394 -2.87 39.93 -15.32
C ARG A 394 -2.15 41.16 -14.76
N GLY A 395 -0.83 41.21 -14.91
CA GLY A 395 0.02 42.12 -14.13
C GLY A 395 -0.18 41.88 -12.63
N GLU A 396 -0.60 42.90 -11.89
CA GLU A 396 -0.91 42.83 -10.45
C GLU A 396 -2.39 42.55 -10.14
N ARG A 397 -3.26 42.53 -11.15
CA ARG A 397 -4.70 42.33 -10.95
C ARG A 397 -5.03 40.84 -10.93
N LEU A 398 -5.62 40.38 -9.82
CA LEU A 398 -6.20 39.04 -9.71
C LEU A 398 -7.46 38.94 -10.59
N LEU A 399 -7.48 37.98 -11.50
CA LEU A 399 -8.58 37.73 -12.44
C LEU A 399 -9.45 36.55 -12.03
N ALA A 400 -8.86 35.43 -11.64
CA ALA A 400 -9.59 34.21 -11.31
C ALA A 400 -8.89 33.36 -10.25
N VAL A 401 -9.69 32.61 -9.50
CA VAL A 401 -9.23 31.60 -8.54
C VAL A 401 -9.61 30.22 -9.06
N ALA A 402 -8.66 29.28 -9.09
CA ALA A 402 -8.89 28.01 -9.73
C ALA A 402 -10.04 27.21 -9.09
N ASN A 403 -10.83 26.53 -9.92
CA ASN A 403 -11.99 25.71 -9.56
C ASN A 403 -13.11 26.45 -8.81
N LEU A 404 -13.02 27.78 -8.69
CA LEU A 404 -14.01 28.64 -8.05
C LEU A 404 -14.62 29.58 -9.09
N PRO A 405 -15.56 29.12 -9.94
CA PRO A 405 -16.09 29.92 -11.05
C PRO A 405 -16.81 31.20 -10.59
N ARG A 406 -17.30 31.24 -9.35
CA ARG A 406 -17.87 32.46 -8.73
C ARG A 406 -16.83 33.52 -8.42
N LEU A 407 -15.55 33.16 -8.40
CA LEU A 407 -14.40 34.01 -8.10
C LEU A 407 -13.56 34.23 -9.37
N ALA A 408 -14.22 34.58 -10.47
CA ALA A 408 -13.58 34.87 -11.75
C ALA A 408 -14.14 36.16 -12.39
N GLN A 409 -13.31 36.81 -13.21
CA GLN A 409 -13.62 38.03 -13.97
C GLN A 409 -13.34 37.81 -15.46
N ALA A 410 -13.84 38.72 -16.30
CA ALA A 410 -13.54 38.78 -17.74
C ALA A 410 -13.86 37.49 -18.52
N ASP A 411 -14.96 36.83 -18.14
CA ASP A 411 -15.46 35.60 -18.77
C ASP A 411 -14.42 34.47 -18.89
N CYS A 412 -13.40 34.46 -18.02
CA CYS A 412 -12.42 33.39 -17.93
C CYS A 412 -12.72 32.43 -16.78
N GLN A 413 -12.42 31.15 -16.95
CA GLN A 413 -12.48 30.14 -15.89
C GLN A 413 -11.14 29.43 -15.80
N LEU A 414 -10.53 29.48 -14.63
CA LEU A 414 -9.31 28.76 -14.33
C LEU A 414 -9.66 27.39 -13.76
N HIS A 415 -9.27 26.33 -14.46
CA HIS A 415 -9.42 24.96 -14.00
C HIS A 415 -8.07 24.45 -13.52
N TRP A 416 -8.03 23.91 -12.32
CA TRP A 416 -6.87 23.29 -11.72
C TRP A 416 -7.13 21.80 -11.52
N GLN A 417 -6.25 20.99 -12.10
CA GLN A 417 -6.15 19.58 -11.82
C GLN A 417 -5.10 19.40 -10.72
N PRO A 418 -5.52 19.16 -9.46
CA PRO A 418 -4.57 18.99 -8.36
C PRO A 418 -3.73 17.71 -8.53
N PRO A 419 -2.57 17.61 -7.86
CA PRO A 419 -1.86 16.34 -7.77
C PRO A 419 -2.78 15.30 -7.11
N THR A 420 -2.79 14.08 -7.63
CA THR A 420 -3.59 13.00 -7.05
C THR A 420 -2.90 12.44 -5.81
N ASN A 421 -3.67 11.97 -4.84
CA ASN A 421 -3.14 11.19 -3.71
C ASN A 421 -2.72 9.77 -4.10
N ALA A 422 -2.68 9.46 -5.40
CA ALA A 422 -2.11 8.22 -5.85
C ALA A 422 -0.62 8.26 -5.53
N GLN A 423 -0.21 7.56 -4.46
CA GLN A 423 1.10 6.95 -4.48
C GLN A 423 1.15 6.22 -5.81
N GLY A 424 2.11 6.57 -6.67
CA GLY A 424 2.42 5.72 -7.80
C GLY A 424 2.55 4.32 -7.21
N LEU A 425 1.61 3.44 -7.55
CA LEU A 425 1.87 2.00 -7.54
C LEU A 425 2.86 1.81 -8.69
N SER A 426 4.09 2.24 -8.44
CA SER A 426 5.29 1.95 -9.22
C SER A 426 5.96 0.75 -8.60
#